data_AF-A0A1M6FAJ3-F1
#
_entry.id   AF-A0A1M6FAJ3-F1
#
_cell.length_a   1.000
_cell.length_b   1.000
_cell.length_c   1.000
_cell.angle_alpha   90.00
_cell.angle_beta   90.00
_cell.angle_gamma   90.00
#
_symmetry.space_group_name_H-M   'P 1'
#
loop_
_entity.id
_entity.type
_entity.pdbx_description
1 polymer ?
#
loop_
_entity_poly.entity_id
_entity_poly.type
_entity_poly.pdbx_seq_one_letter_code
_entity_poly.pdbx_strand_id
1 'polypeptide(L)'
;MKPGNKILFPDLKEDWEEVDKMMLYSCFTLLENYVEQEASLNDWNSSEKQKSIKTEIDELMSWWNTRKQINLGTVDEEENQDATDSIMLMRLILIRTELWS
;
A
#
# COMPACT_ATOMS: atom_id res chain seq x y z
N MET A 1 -5.27 -32.05 5.64
CA MET A 1 -5.06 -30.63 5.99
C MET A 1 -6.42 -30.00 6.24
N LYS A 2 -6.63 -29.32 7.39
CA LYS A 2 -7.81 -28.48 7.58
C LYS A 2 -7.71 -27.28 6.63
N PRO A 3 -8.78 -26.85 5.95
CA PRO A 3 -8.72 -25.64 5.13
C PRO A 3 -8.38 -24.47 6.04
N GLY A 4 -7.27 -23.80 5.74
CA GLY A 4 -6.85 -22.58 6.41
C GLY A 4 -7.91 -21.49 6.25
N ASN A 5 -8.21 -20.84 7.37
CA ASN A 5 -8.87 -19.55 7.53
C ASN A 5 -9.76 -19.10 6.37
N LYS A 6 -11.05 -19.44 6.44
CA LYS A 6 -12.07 -18.75 5.65
C LYS A 6 -12.15 -17.30 6.14
N ILE A 7 -11.70 -16.35 5.35
CA ILE A 7 -12.06 -14.94 5.55
C ILE A 7 -13.47 -14.78 5.02
N LEU A 8 -14.43 -14.71 5.93
CA LEU A 8 -15.80 -14.34 5.60
C LEU A 8 -15.85 -12.81 5.63
N PHE A 9 -16.35 -12.21 4.55
CA PHE A 9 -16.73 -10.80 4.51
C PHE A 9 -18.26 -10.68 4.51
N PRO A 10 -18.94 -11.05 5.61
CA PRO A 10 -20.40 -11.17 5.66
C PRO A 10 -21.12 -9.82 5.49
N ASP A 11 -20.40 -8.71 5.62
CA ASP A 11 -20.93 -7.35 5.58
C ASP A 11 -20.60 -6.59 4.28
N LEU A 12 -19.96 -7.23 3.28
CA LEU A 12 -19.78 -6.63 1.96
C LEU A 12 -21.13 -6.57 1.23
N LYS A 13 -21.86 -5.48 1.47
CA LYS A 13 -23.04 -5.04 0.70
C LYS A 13 -22.65 -4.18 -0.50
N GLU A 14 -21.39 -4.26 -0.89
CA GLU A 14 -20.67 -3.31 -1.73
C GLU A 14 -20.22 -4.01 -3.02
N ASP A 15 -20.13 -3.25 -4.12
CA ASP A 15 -19.78 -3.79 -5.44
C ASP A 15 -18.33 -4.31 -5.45
N TRP A 16 -18.01 -5.25 -6.32
CA TRP A 16 -16.66 -5.84 -6.40
C TRP A 16 -15.54 -4.81 -6.57
N GLU A 17 -15.85 -3.66 -7.18
CA GLU A 17 -14.95 -2.52 -7.31
C GLU A 17 -14.59 -1.89 -5.95
N GLU A 18 -15.56 -1.75 -5.05
CA GLU A 18 -15.34 -1.23 -3.69
C GLU A 18 -14.48 -2.20 -2.89
N VAL A 19 -14.69 -3.51 -3.06
CA VAL A 19 -13.84 -4.55 -2.43
C VAL A 19 -12.38 -4.44 -2.89
N ASP A 20 -12.16 -4.22 -4.18
CA ASP A 20 -10.82 -4.06 -4.74
C ASP A 20 -10.13 -2.80 -4.16
N LYS A 21 -10.86 -1.67 -4.13
CA LYS A 21 -10.41 -0.44 -3.49
C LYS A 21 -10.08 -0.66 -2.01
N MET A 22 -10.90 -1.42 -1.26
CA MET A 22 -10.60 -1.77 0.13
C MET A 22 -9.31 -2.58 0.27
N MET A 23 -9.02 -3.51 -0.66
CA MET A 23 -7.76 -4.26 -0.63
C MET A 23 -6.55 -3.34 -0.85
N LEU A 24 -6.63 -2.42 -1.82
CA LEU A 24 -5.59 -1.42 -2.04
C LEU A 24 -5.35 -0.58 -0.77
N TYR A 25 -6.43 -0.04 -0.18
CA TYR A 25 -6.37 0.74 1.05
C TYR A 25 -5.75 -0.04 2.20
N SER A 26 -6.14 -1.30 2.36
CA SER A 26 -5.61 -2.16 3.41
C SER A 26 -4.10 -2.38 3.25
N CYS A 27 -3.65 -2.65 2.02
CA CYS A 27 -2.22 -2.82 1.73
C CYS A 27 -1.41 -1.56 2.05
N PHE A 28 -1.88 -0.39 1.62
CA PHE A 28 -1.16 0.87 1.87
C PHE A 28 -1.28 1.36 3.32
N THR A 29 -2.34 0.98 4.03
CA THR A 29 -2.43 1.19 5.49
C THR A 29 -1.34 0.41 6.22
N LEU A 30 -0.96 -0.80 5.76
CA LEU A 30 0.17 -1.52 6.34
C LEU A 30 1.50 -0.77 6.12
N LEU A 31 1.70 -0.19 4.93
CA LEU A 31 2.87 0.64 4.65
C LEU A 31 2.91 1.87 5.56
N GLU A 32 1.79 2.57 5.70
CA GLU A 32 1.68 3.76 6.56
C GLU A 32 2.00 3.42 8.02
N ASN A 33 1.38 2.36 8.56
CA ASN A 33 1.66 1.88 9.91
C ASN A 33 3.13 1.53 10.11
N TYR A 34 3.75 0.86 9.13
CA TYR A 34 5.16 0.54 9.17
C TYR A 34 6.04 1.81 9.22
N VAL A 35 5.74 2.79 8.36
CA VAL A 35 6.48 4.06 8.33
C VAL A 35 6.36 4.82 9.64
N GLU A 36 5.19 4.81 10.27
CA GLU A 36 4.94 5.50 11.54
C GLU A 36 5.57 4.80 12.74
N GLN A 37 5.57 3.47 12.77
CA GLN A 37 5.90 2.70 13.98
C GLN A 37 7.29 2.08 13.96
N GLU A 38 7.79 1.67 12.79
CA GLU A 38 8.97 0.80 12.69
C GLU A 38 10.08 1.38 11.82
N ALA A 39 9.77 2.20 10.81
CA ALA A 39 10.77 2.68 9.84
C ALA A 39 11.93 3.48 10.45
N SER A 40 11.76 4.10 11.62
CA SER A 40 12.85 4.79 12.33
C SER A 40 13.91 3.85 12.91
N LEU A 41 13.59 2.56 13.03
CA LEU A 41 14.50 1.54 13.58
C LEU A 41 15.52 1.06 12.55
N ASN A 42 15.29 1.31 11.26
CA ASN A 42 16.16 0.84 10.19
C ASN A 42 17.37 1.75 9.97
N ASP A 43 18.51 1.13 9.72
CA ASP A 43 19.67 1.85 9.18
C ASP A 43 19.61 1.94 7.66
N TRP A 44 18.94 2.99 7.18
CA TRP A 44 18.77 3.28 5.76
C TRP A 44 20.09 3.55 5.02
N ASN A 45 21.16 3.90 5.73
CA ASN A 45 22.46 4.21 5.14
C ASN A 45 23.42 3.02 5.12
N SER A 46 23.01 1.88 5.68
CA SER A 46 23.82 0.66 5.79
C SER A 46 24.25 0.08 4.43
N SER A 47 23.44 0.27 3.39
CA SER A 47 23.72 -0.24 2.05
C SER A 47 22.98 0.53 0.96
N GLU A 48 23.45 0.40 -0.28
CA GLU A 48 22.76 0.97 -1.44
C GLU A 48 21.35 0.37 -1.62
N LYS A 49 21.19 -0.91 -1.28
CA LYS A 49 19.89 -1.57 -1.28
C LYS A 49 18.92 -0.90 -0.30
N GLN A 50 19.36 -0.65 0.94
CA GLN A 50 18.53 0.01 1.96
C GLN A 50 18.17 1.45 1.59
N LYS A 51 19.10 2.18 0.97
CA LYS A 51 18.79 3.52 0.41
C LYS A 51 17.74 3.45 -0.69
N SER A 52 17.86 2.49 -1.61
CA SER A 52 16.87 2.29 -2.67
C SER A 52 15.49 1.92 -2.12
N ILE A 53 15.43 1.08 -1.08
CA ILE A 53 14.16 0.74 -0.41
C ILE A 53 13.55 1.98 0.26
N LYS A 54 14.36 2.79 0.95
CA LYS A 54 13.91 4.05 1.56
C LYS A 54 13.26 4.97 0.52
N THR A 55 13.94 5.18 -0.61
CA THR A 55 13.44 6.00 -1.71
C THR A 55 12.10 5.47 -2.23
N GLU A 56 12.00 4.16 -2.44
CA GLU A 56 10.77 3.52 -2.92
C GLU A 56 9.61 3.69 -1.91
N ILE A 57 9.88 3.54 -0.61
CA ILE A 57 8.89 3.80 0.45
C ILE A 57 8.42 5.27 0.41
N ASP A 58 9.34 6.21 0.27
CA ASP A 58 9.01 7.64 0.24
C ASP A 58 8.17 8.01 -0.99
N GLU A 59 8.48 7.45 -2.15
CA GLU A 59 7.69 7.61 -3.37
C GLU A 59 6.28 7.01 -3.22
N LEU A 60 6.18 5.78 -2.67
CA LEU A 60 4.90 5.12 -2.43
C LEU A 60 4.05 5.88 -1.41
N MET A 61 4.65 6.40 -0.34
CA MET A 61 3.94 7.23 0.65
C MET A 61 3.48 8.56 0.05
N SER A 62 4.31 9.20 -0.77
CA SER A 62 3.93 10.43 -1.47
C SER A 62 2.74 10.18 -2.38
N TRP A 63 2.77 9.12 -3.18
CA TRP A 63 1.65 8.73 -4.02
C TRP A 63 0.40 8.40 -3.19
N TRP A 64 0.55 7.63 -2.11
CA TRP A 64 -0.56 7.22 -1.26
C TRP A 64 -1.29 8.42 -0.64
N ASN A 65 -0.53 9.43 -0.21
CA ASN A 65 -1.11 10.66 0.30
C ASN A 65 -1.96 11.38 -0.75
N THR A 66 -1.51 11.44 -2.00
CA THR A 66 -2.30 11.97 -3.12
C THR A 66 -3.54 11.11 -3.39
N ARG A 67 -3.39 9.78 -3.39
CA ARG A 67 -4.50 8.84 -3.64
C ARG A 67 -5.64 8.99 -2.63
N LYS A 68 -5.30 9.22 -1.35
CA LYS A 68 -6.27 9.53 -0.29
C LYS A 68 -7.03 10.82 -0.58
N GLN A 69 -6.36 11.86 -1.09
CA GLN A 69 -7.00 13.13 -1.47
C GLN A 69 -8.00 12.95 -2.63
N ILE A 70 -7.64 12.15 -3.63
CA ILE A 70 -8.55 11.82 -4.75
C ILE A 70 -9.82 11.15 -4.23
N ASN A 71 -9.69 10.18 -3.30
CA ASN A 71 -10.85 9.51 -2.71
C ASN A 71 -11.73 10.42 -1.84
N LEU A 72 -11.15 11.47 -1.26
CA LEU A 72 -11.90 12.51 -0.54
C LEU A 72 -12.55 13.53 -1.49
N GLY A 73 -12.31 13.43 -2.79
CA GLY A 73 -12.79 14.38 -3.80
C GLY A 73 -12.11 15.76 -3.71
N THR A 74 -10.95 15.84 -3.07
CA THR A 74 -10.18 17.10 -2.94
C THR A 74 -9.21 17.33 -4.10
N VAL A 75 -8.93 16.28 -4.87
CA VAL A 75 -8.12 16.28 -6.10
C VAL A 75 -8.88 15.47 -7.15
N ASP A 76 -8.83 15.92 -8.41
CA ASP A 76 -9.46 15.22 -9.52
C ASP A 76 -8.79 13.86 -9.78
N GLU A 77 -9.60 12.85 -10.07
CA GLU A 77 -9.13 11.52 -10.47
C GLU A 77 -8.52 11.56 -11.88
N GLU A 78 -7.37 10.91 -12.06
CA GLU A 78 -6.75 10.80 -13.38
C GLU A 78 -7.48 9.78 -14.27
N GLU A 79 -7.45 9.97 -15.60
CA GLU A 79 -8.11 9.08 -16.58
C GLU A 79 -7.70 7.60 -16.50
N ASN A 80 -6.59 7.27 -15.81
CA ASN A 80 -6.07 5.90 -15.68
C ASN A 80 -5.78 5.50 -14.22
N GLN A 81 -6.60 5.99 -13.27
CA GLN A 81 -6.37 5.75 -11.84
C GLN A 81 -6.23 4.26 -11.50
N ASP A 82 -7.07 3.38 -12.05
CA ASP A 82 -7.00 1.92 -11.78
C ASP A 82 -5.68 1.29 -12.23
N ALA A 83 -5.14 1.75 -13.37
CA ALA A 83 -3.84 1.30 -13.86
C ALA A 83 -2.72 1.77 -12.94
N THR A 84 -2.80 3.02 -12.47
CA THR A 84 -1.85 3.59 -11.50
C THR A 84 -1.94 2.84 -10.16
N ASP A 85 -3.14 2.58 -9.64
CA ASP A 85 -3.38 1.83 -8.41
C ASP A 85 -2.72 0.44 -8.50
N SER A 86 -2.90 -0.25 -9.63
CA SER A 86 -2.29 -1.55 -9.91
C SER A 86 -0.75 -1.49 -9.90
N ILE A 87 -0.16 -0.49 -10.56
CA ILE A 87 1.30 -0.30 -10.61
C ILE A 87 1.85 -0.07 -9.21
N MET A 88 1.21 0.80 -8.42
CA MET A 88 1.68 1.15 -7.08
C MET A 88 1.53 -0.01 -6.11
N LEU A 89 0.46 -0.80 -6.22
CA LEU A 89 0.30 -2.03 -5.46
C LEU A 89 1.41 -3.05 -5.78
N MET A 90 1.76 -3.24 -7.06
CA MET A 90 2.86 -4.12 -7.43
C MET A 90 4.19 -3.64 -6.84
N ARG A 91 4.48 -2.34 -6.92
CA ARG A 91 5.67 -1.74 -6.32
C ARG A 91 5.76 -1.99 -4.81
N LEU A 92 4.66 -1.80 -4.09
CA LEU A 92 4.56 -2.12 -2.66
C LEU A 92 4.83 -3.61 -2.38
N ILE A 93 4.26 -4.51 -3.18
CA ILE A 93 4.49 -5.95 -3.03
C ILE A 93 5.97 -6.31 -3.20
N LEU A 94 6.68 -5.67 -4.13
CA LEU A 94 8.10 -5.93 -4.39
C LEU A 94 9.00 -5.55 -3.22
N ILE A 95 8.66 -4.49 -2.47
CA ILE A 95 9.44 -4.10 -1.29
C ILE A 95 8.96 -4.74 0.01
N ARG A 96 7.77 -5.37 0.01
CA ARG A 96 7.14 -5.90 1.23
C ARG A 96 8.04 -6.88 2.00
N THR A 97 8.84 -7.69 1.30
CA THR A 97 9.75 -8.65 1.95
C THR A 97 10.88 -7.98 2.72
N GLU A 98 11.20 -6.73 2.39
CA GLU A 98 12.27 -5.95 3.00
C GLU A 98 11.78 -5.09 4.16
N LEU A 99 10.46 -4.93 4.33
CA LEU A 99 9.88 -4.16 5.42
C LEU A 99 10.01 -4.89 6.78
N TRP A 100 10.07 -6.22 6.77
CA TRP A 100 9.95 -7.06 7.98
C TRP A 100 11.23 -7.87 8.31
N SER A 101 12.35 -7.53 7.69
CA SER A 101 13.62 -8.27 7.76
C SER A 101 14.69 -7.51 8.51
#